data_AF-A0A7L2ANC8-F1
#
_entry.id   AF-A0A7L2ANC8-F1
#
_cell.length_a   1.000
_cell.length_b   1.000
_cell.length_c   1.000
_cell.angle_alpha   90.00
_cell.angle_beta   90.00
_cell.angle_gamma   90.00
#
_symmetry.space_group_name_H-M   'P 1'
#
loop_
_entity.id
_entity.type
_entity.pdbx_description
1 polymer ?
#
loop_
_entity_poly.entity_id
_entity_poly.type
_entity_poly.pdbx_seq_one_letter_code
_entity_poly.pdbx_strand_id
1 'polypeptide(L)'
;QVRLALLQLKGLEDSYNGRLDFPQGRFALAPFGFLLLQLGGDLEDLESALNRSSSRRVLGSGSCSALIKLLPDHGDLLVAHDTWTSYQSMLRIIKKYTLPFRASARGDSQIPGSIQVFSSYPGTIFSGDDFYILSSGLVTLETTIGNNNPARWKYLEPRGSVLEWLRNMGRPCQSPSTLGWCGTPAGTALPSWHVFPRHRSVPPSALPDALPRHRGLVMAADQTELLYQQGYWASYNLPYFKEIFNASGVPELVKKYGDWFTYDKNPRAQIFRRNQTLVRDLDSMIRLMRSNNYLRDPLSRCGGCSPPQNAENAISARSDLNPPNGTYPFPALRQRCHGGTDMKVTSSGMAPTFGLVAASGPAWDDVPPFRWSTSPCSTLLHMGHPDLWTFPPVKVRWD
;
A
#
# COMPACT_ATOMS: atom_id res chain seq x y z
N GLN A 1 2.79 -19.07 13.35
CA GLN A 1 2.31 -18.14 12.31
C GLN A 1 3.15 -18.20 11.04
N VAL A 2 4.44 -17.84 11.04
CA VAL A 2 5.29 -17.89 9.82
C VAL A 2 5.21 -19.24 9.08
N ARG A 3 5.32 -20.37 9.80
CA ARG A 3 5.18 -21.70 9.18
C ARG A 3 3.82 -21.89 8.49
N LEU A 4 2.72 -21.37 9.03
CA LEU A 4 1.39 -21.49 8.42
C LEU A 4 1.31 -20.72 7.10
N ALA A 5 1.85 -19.50 7.06
CA ALA A 5 1.95 -18.71 5.83
C ALA A 5 2.79 -19.43 4.75
N LEU A 6 3.94 -19.99 5.14
CA LEU A 6 4.79 -20.75 4.22
C LEU A 6 4.11 -22.06 3.74
N LEU A 7 3.33 -22.72 4.61
CA LEU A 7 2.53 -23.89 4.23
C LEU A 7 1.39 -23.52 3.27
N GLN A 8 0.75 -22.36 3.47
CA GLN A 8 -0.26 -21.86 2.53
C GLN A 8 0.35 -21.61 1.15
N LEU A 9 1.55 -21.02 1.10
CA LEU A 9 2.29 -20.82 -0.15
C LEU A 9 2.66 -22.16 -0.81
N LYS A 10 3.19 -23.12 -0.03
CA LYS A 10 3.51 -24.46 -0.53
C LYS A 10 2.26 -25.17 -1.06
N GLY A 11 1.16 -25.15 -0.32
CA GLY A 11 -0.10 -25.76 -0.75
C GLY A 11 -0.65 -25.14 -2.04
N LEU A 12 -0.52 -23.82 -2.21
CA LEU A 12 -0.89 -23.14 -3.45
C LEU A 12 -0.06 -23.63 -4.64
N GLU A 13 1.26 -23.70 -4.48
CA GLU A 13 2.18 -24.15 -5.53
C GLU A 13 2.01 -25.64 -5.87
N ASP A 14 1.92 -26.49 -4.85
CA ASP A 14 1.66 -27.92 -4.99
C ASP A 14 0.34 -28.19 -5.71
N SER A 15 -0.73 -27.49 -5.31
CA SER A 15 -2.06 -27.62 -5.92
C SER A 15 -2.06 -27.17 -7.37
N TYR A 16 -1.39 -26.07 -7.70
CA TYR A 16 -1.27 -25.60 -9.09
C TYR A 16 -0.53 -26.61 -9.97
N ASN A 17 0.50 -27.26 -9.42
CA ASN A 17 1.28 -28.28 -10.12
C ASN A 17 0.62 -29.68 -10.12
N GLY A 18 -0.56 -29.84 -9.53
CA GLY A 18 -1.27 -31.12 -9.45
C GLY A 18 -0.55 -32.19 -8.61
N ARG A 19 0.30 -31.78 -7.65
CA ARG A 19 1.10 -32.68 -6.80
C ARG A 19 1.01 -32.26 -5.35
N LEU A 20 0.10 -32.87 -4.59
CA LEU A 20 -0.11 -32.56 -3.19
C LEU A 20 0.85 -33.35 -2.30
N ASP A 21 1.69 -32.64 -1.54
CA ASP A 21 2.56 -33.22 -0.52
C ASP A 21 2.55 -32.35 0.75
N PHE A 22 1.90 -32.84 1.82
CA PHE A 22 1.79 -32.10 3.08
C PHE A 22 3.00 -32.37 3.99
N PRO A 23 3.90 -31.40 4.21
CA PRO A 23 5.14 -31.66 4.92
C PRO A 23 4.93 -31.68 6.43
N GLN A 24 5.30 -32.80 7.06
CA GLN A 24 5.26 -32.96 8.51
C GLN A 24 6.39 -32.19 9.22
N GLY A 25 7.53 -31.98 8.54
CA GLY A 25 8.73 -31.37 9.10
C GLY A 25 9.16 -30.10 8.37
N ARG A 26 10.47 -30.04 8.08
CA ARG A 26 11.08 -29.02 7.22
C ARG A 26 10.66 -29.27 5.78
N PHE A 27 10.50 -28.20 5.01
CA PHE A 27 10.21 -28.23 3.59
C PHE A 27 10.97 -27.11 2.88
N ALA A 28 11.20 -27.29 1.59
CA ALA A 28 11.76 -26.28 0.71
C ALA A 28 10.65 -25.55 -0.04
N LEU A 29 10.92 -24.30 -0.41
CA LEU A 29 10.10 -23.52 -1.35
C LEU A 29 10.94 -23.25 -2.59
N ALA A 30 10.31 -23.28 -3.76
CA ALA A 30 10.99 -22.91 -5.00
C ALA A 30 11.27 -21.39 -5.00
N PRO A 31 12.54 -20.93 -5.03
CA PRO A 31 12.86 -19.50 -4.91
C PRO A 31 12.26 -18.64 -6.03
N PHE A 32 12.13 -19.23 -7.23
CA PHE A 32 11.58 -18.60 -8.42
C PHE A 32 10.21 -19.16 -8.82
N GLY A 33 9.56 -19.88 -7.92
CA GLY A 33 8.19 -20.35 -8.10
C GLY A 33 7.18 -19.29 -7.63
N PHE A 34 6.12 -19.74 -6.97
CA PHE A 34 5.07 -18.84 -6.47
C PHE A 34 5.53 -17.89 -5.35
N LEU A 35 6.72 -18.11 -4.80
CA LEU A 35 7.36 -17.11 -3.94
C LEU A 35 7.52 -15.77 -4.65
N LEU A 36 7.86 -15.72 -5.94
CA LEU A 36 8.01 -14.46 -6.69
C LEU A 36 6.73 -13.62 -6.72
N LEU A 37 5.56 -14.27 -6.74
CA LEU A 37 4.26 -13.58 -6.68
C LEU A 37 4.01 -12.91 -5.32
N GLN A 38 4.75 -13.32 -4.28
CA GLN A 38 4.67 -12.74 -2.95
C GLN A 38 5.69 -11.62 -2.74
N LEU A 39 6.78 -11.61 -3.52
CA LEU A 39 7.91 -10.70 -3.36
C LEU A 39 7.74 -9.37 -4.12
N GLY A 40 6.55 -9.05 -4.65
CA GLY A 40 6.34 -7.86 -5.49
C GLY A 40 6.95 -6.58 -4.90
N GLY A 41 6.55 -6.21 -3.68
CA GLY A 41 7.10 -5.05 -2.97
C GLY A 41 8.53 -5.27 -2.45
N ASP A 42 8.84 -6.45 -1.88
CA ASP A 42 10.19 -6.73 -1.36
C ASP A 42 11.28 -6.65 -2.45
N LEU A 43 10.94 -7.01 -3.70
CA LEU A 43 11.87 -6.96 -4.84
C LEU A 43 12.32 -5.54 -5.18
N GLU A 44 11.51 -4.51 -4.90
CA GLU A 44 11.89 -3.12 -5.18
C GLU A 44 13.15 -2.70 -4.40
N ASP A 45 13.25 -3.12 -3.14
CA ASP A 45 14.41 -2.85 -2.28
C ASP A 45 15.53 -3.88 -2.49
N LEU A 46 15.18 -5.17 -2.67
CA LEU A 46 16.17 -6.24 -2.90
C LEU A 46 16.98 -6.00 -4.16
N GLU A 47 16.37 -5.53 -5.25
CA GLU A 47 17.09 -5.23 -6.49
C GLU A 47 18.16 -4.15 -6.29
N SER A 48 17.83 -3.11 -5.51
CA SER A 48 18.74 -2.01 -5.19
C SER A 48 19.85 -2.47 -4.24
N ALA A 49 19.51 -3.26 -3.22
CA ALA A 49 20.47 -3.79 -2.25
C ALA A 49 21.45 -4.81 -2.88
N LEU A 50 21.01 -5.56 -3.88
CA LEU A 50 21.81 -6.55 -4.61
C LEU A 50 22.46 -6.00 -5.88
N ASN A 51 22.52 -4.68 -6.05
CA ASN A 51 23.19 -3.98 -7.16
C ASN A 51 22.74 -4.45 -8.56
N ARG A 52 21.43 -4.64 -8.76
CA ARG A 52 20.88 -4.96 -10.10
C ARG A 52 21.20 -3.82 -11.08
N SER A 53 21.86 -4.15 -12.19
CA SER A 53 22.28 -3.19 -13.22
C SER A 53 21.13 -2.39 -13.86
N SER A 54 19.94 -3.00 -13.93
CA SER A 54 18.69 -2.41 -14.43
C SER A 54 17.57 -2.63 -13.41
N SER A 55 17.55 -1.83 -12.34
CA SER A 55 16.47 -1.92 -11.35
C SER A 55 15.13 -1.49 -11.95
N ARG A 56 14.08 -2.24 -11.60
CA ARG A 56 12.68 -1.89 -11.91
C ARG A 56 12.17 -0.72 -11.09
N ARG A 57 12.81 -0.43 -9.95
CA ARG A 57 12.45 0.68 -9.08
C ARG A 57 12.77 2.01 -9.76
N VAL A 58 11.72 2.76 -10.06
CA VAL A 58 11.80 4.07 -10.67
C VAL A 58 11.97 5.12 -9.57
N LEU A 59 13.00 5.98 -9.67
CA LEU A 59 13.20 7.06 -8.70
C LEU A 59 11.97 7.96 -8.65
N GLY A 60 11.43 8.13 -7.44
CA GLY A 60 10.21 8.91 -7.19
C GLY A 60 8.93 8.18 -7.59
N SER A 61 8.95 6.90 -7.96
CA SER A 61 7.70 6.18 -8.18
C SER A 61 6.92 6.20 -6.88
N GLY A 62 5.75 6.82 -6.89
CA GLY A 62 4.77 6.58 -5.85
C GLY A 62 4.23 5.17 -5.98
N SER A 63 3.84 4.58 -4.86
CA SER A 63 3.20 3.26 -4.83
C SER A 63 1.74 3.35 -4.39
N CYS A 64 1.31 4.36 -3.64
CA CYS A 64 -0.07 4.43 -3.11
C CYS A 64 -0.43 5.82 -2.60
N SER A 65 -1.73 6.13 -2.54
CA SER A 65 -2.29 7.23 -1.76
C SER A 65 -3.29 6.70 -0.73
N ALA A 66 -3.32 7.27 0.47
CA ALA A 66 -4.28 6.88 1.51
C ALA A 66 -4.87 8.10 2.23
N LEU A 67 -6.13 7.97 2.66
CA LEU A 67 -6.81 8.96 3.48
C LEU A 67 -7.65 8.30 4.57
N ILE A 68 -7.40 8.67 5.81
CA ILE A 68 -8.29 8.44 6.94
C ILE A 68 -8.98 9.76 7.24
N LYS A 69 -10.31 9.76 7.22
CA LYS A 69 -11.12 10.97 7.38
C LYS A 69 -12.12 10.78 8.52
N LEU A 70 -12.02 11.65 9.52
CA LEU A 70 -13.08 11.83 10.50
C LEU A 70 -14.11 12.79 9.91
N LEU A 71 -15.34 12.32 9.73
CA LEU A 71 -16.43 13.15 9.21
C LEU A 71 -16.83 14.23 10.23
N PRO A 72 -17.49 15.33 9.78
CA PRO A 72 -18.03 16.34 10.69
C PRO A 72 -18.85 15.73 11.84
N ASP A 73 -18.80 16.36 13.00
CA ASP A 73 -19.47 15.92 14.24
C ASP A 73 -19.11 14.49 14.69
N HIS A 74 -17.99 13.96 14.18
CA HIS A 74 -17.53 12.60 14.42
C HIS A 74 -18.56 11.53 14.01
N GLY A 75 -19.36 11.83 12.98
CA GLY A 75 -20.45 10.97 12.52
C GLY A 75 -20.01 9.62 11.96
N ASP A 76 -18.83 9.55 11.33
CA ASP A 76 -18.20 8.32 10.84
C ASP A 76 -16.68 8.50 10.72
N LEU A 77 -15.95 7.39 10.63
CA LEU A 77 -14.54 7.31 10.28
C LEU A 77 -14.40 6.55 8.96
N LEU A 78 -13.99 7.26 7.91
CA LEU A 78 -13.74 6.68 6.60
C LEU A 78 -12.25 6.36 6.46
N VAL A 79 -11.94 5.18 5.94
CA VAL A 79 -10.56 4.73 5.68
C VAL A 79 -10.47 4.29 4.23
N ALA A 80 -9.66 4.99 3.44
CA ALA A 80 -9.53 4.75 2.01
C ALA A 80 -8.09 4.62 1.55
N HIS A 81 -7.90 3.82 0.50
CA HIS A 81 -6.61 3.48 -0.10
C HIS A 81 -6.74 3.36 -1.63
N ASP A 82 -5.83 3.99 -2.36
CA ASP A 82 -5.72 3.97 -3.83
C ASP A 82 -4.31 3.46 -4.19
N THR A 83 -4.24 2.27 -4.78
CA THR A 83 -2.98 1.59 -5.09
C THR A 83 -2.43 2.07 -6.43
N TRP A 84 -1.16 2.48 -6.43
CA TRP A 84 -0.41 2.82 -7.64
C TRP A 84 0.54 1.70 -8.03
N THR A 85 0.36 1.16 -9.22
CA THR A 85 1.21 0.08 -9.71
C THR A 85 1.17 0.02 -11.23
N SER A 86 1.93 -0.91 -11.82
CA SER A 86 1.89 -1.18 -13.26
C SER A 86 0.49 -1.62 -13.68
N TYR A 87 0.02 -1.13 -14.82
CA TYR A 87 -1.28 -1.52 -15.38
C TYR A 87 -1.35 -3.02 -15.70
N GLN A 88 -0.22 -3.71 -15.86
CA GLN A 88 -0.18 -5.15 -16.08
C GLN A 88 -0.59 -5.98 -14.84
N SER A 89 -0.67 -5.39 -13.65
CA SER A 89 -1.13 -6.10 -12.44
C SER A 89 -2.64 -6.02 -12.21
N MET A 90 -3.41 -5.40 -13.11
CA MET A 90 -4.84 -5.12 -12.90
C MET A 90 -5.78 -6.35 -12.96
N LEU A 91 -5.26 -7.59 -12.93
CA LEU A 91 -6.06 -8.76 -12.55
C LEU A 91 -6.25 -8.75 -11.04
N ARG A 92 -7.45 -8.39 -10.59
CA ARG A 92 -7.75 -8.15 -9.16
C ARG A 92 -8.69 -9.21 -8.60
N ILE A 93 -8.46 -9.57 -7.34
CA ILE A 93 -9.33 -10.44 -6.54
C ILE A 93 -9.46 -9.84 -5.15
N ILE A 94 -10.68 -9.50 -4.73
CA ILE A 94 -10.96 -9.21 -3.32
C ILE A 94 -11.17 -10.56 -2.62
N LYS A 95 -10.41 -10.80 -1.55
CA LYS A 95 -10.38 -12.09 -0.86
C LYS A 95 -10.96 -11.96 0.53
N LYS A 96 -11.78 -12.94 0.92
CA LYS A 96 -12.20 -13.17 2.30
C LYS A 96 -11.62 -14.49 2.77
N TYR A 97 -10.76 -14.45 3.77
CA TYR A 97 -10.27 -15.63 4.46
C TYR A 97 -10.99 -15.79 5.80
N THR A 98 -11.36 -17.01 6.12
CA THR A 98 -11.87 -17.41 7.44
C THR A 98 -11.07 -18.62 7.89
N LEU A 99 -10.05 -18.37 8.70
CA LEU A 99 -9.01 -19.34 9.03
C LEU A 99 -9.13 -19.74 10.51
N PRO A 100 -9.24 -21.04 10.82
CA PRO A 100 -9.35 -21.54 12.21
C PRO A 100 -7.97 -21.63 12.89
N PHE A 101 -7.05 -20.71 12.58
CA PHE A 101 -5.70 -20.75 13.12
C PHE A 101 -5.67 -20.32 14.59
N ARG A 102 -4.79 -20.96 15.35
CA ARG A 102 -4.60 -20.69 16.78
C ARG A 102 -3.40 -19.78 17.01
N ALA A 103 -3.42 -19.02 18.11
CA ALA A 103 -2.37 -18.07 18.44
C ALA A 103 -1.00 -18.76 18.64
N SER A 104 -1.01 -19.95 19.25
CA SER A 104 0.17 -20.79 19.48
C SER A 104 -0.11 -22.26 19.10
N ALA A 105 0.95 -23.05 18.93
CA ALA A 105 0.84 -24.45 18.49
C ALA A 105 0.12 -25.37 19.49
N ARG A 106 0.11 -25.00 20.78
CA ARG A 106 -0.51 -25.77 21.88
C ARG A 106 -1.66 -25.04 22.56
N GLY A 107 -1.96 -23.80 22.16
CA GLY A 107 -3.05 -23.02 22.73
C GLY A 107 -4.37 -23.38 22.09
N ASP A 108 -5.46 -23.02 22.78
CA ASP A 108 -6.84 -23.18 22.27
C ASP A 108 -7.44 -21.86 21.77
N SER A 109 -6.80 -20.72 22.05
CA SER A 109 -7.25 -19.41 21.59
C SER A 109 -7.01 -19.22 20.09
N GLN A 110 -8.07 -18.89 19.37
CA GLN A 110 -8.01 -18.50 17.97
C GLN A 110 -7.27 -17.17 17.82
N ILE A 111 -6.61 -16.98 16.68
CA ILE A 111 -6.02 -15.68 16.34
C ILE A 111 -7.10 -14.59 16.27
N PRO A 112 -6.88 -13.38 16.84
CA PRO A 112 -7.84 -12.28 16.74
C PRO A 112 -8.24 -11.93 15.30
N GLY A 113 -7.32 -12.02 14.35
CA GLY A 113 -7.54 -11.75 12.92
C GLY A 113 -7.93 -12.99 12.12
N SER A 114 -8.79 -13.86 12.66
CA SER A 114 -9.18 -15.14 12.02
C SER A 114 -9.98 -14.95 10.72
N ILE A 115 -10.79 -13.90 10.65
CA ILE A 115 -11.44 -13.42 9.43
C ILE A 115 -10.71 -12.18 8.91
N GLN A 116 -10.38 -12.19 7.62
CA GLN A 116 -9.66 -11.12 6.93
C GLN A 116 -10.32 -10.86 5.58
N VAL A 117 -10.60 -9.60 5.26
CA VAL A 117 -11.04 -9.18 3.93
C VAL A 117 -10.05 -8.16 3.38
N PHE A 118 -9.55 -8.39 2.17
CA PHE A 118 -8.49 -7.55 1.59
C PHE A 118 -8.51 -7.58 0.05
N SER A 119 -8.04 -6.49 -0.55
CA SER A 119 -7.80 -6.42 -2.00
C SER A 119 -6.50 -7.14 -2.35
N SER A 120 -6.46 -7.87 -3.47
CA SER A 120 -5.35 -8.76 -3.81
C SER A 120 -5.31 -9.09 -5.32
N TYR A 121 -4.46 -10.06 -5.67
CA TYR A 121 -4.12 -10.50 -7.02
C TYR A 121 -4.14 -12.03 -7.12
N PRO A 122 -4.30 -12.63 -8.32
CA PRO A 122 -4.15 -14.08 -8.50
C PRO A 122 -2.80 -14.61 -7.99
N GLY A 123 -2.82 -15.70 -7.23
CA GLY A 123 -1.61 -16.36 -6.71
C GLY A 123 -0.90 -15.63 -5.55
N THR A 124 -1.21 -14.37 -5.29
CA THR A 124 -0.69 -13.63 -4.10
C THR A 124 -1.51 -14.00 -2.87
N ILE A 125 -0.90 -14.53 -1.80
CA ILE A 125 -1.66 -15.00 -0.62
C ILE A 125 -1.88 -13.92 0.46
N PHE A 126 -1.37 -12.72 0.21
CA PHE A 126 -1.60 -11.50 0.98
C PHE A 126 -2.15 -10.41 0.04
N SER A 127 -2.29 -9.17 0.50
CA SER A 127 -2.89 -8.10 -0.30
C SER A 127 -1.95 -7.62 -1.42
N GLY A 128 -0.77 -7.13 -1.07
CA GLY A 128 0.17 -6.50 -2.01
C GLY A 128 -0.15 -5.05 -2.35
N ASP A 129 -1.29 -4.53 -1.88
CA ASP A 129 -1.73 -3.15 -2.11
C ASP A 129 -1.06 -2.12 -1.17
N ASP A 130 -1.22 -2.07 0.16
CA ASP A 130 -2.03 -2.93 1.05
C ASP A 130 -3.32 -2.33 1.64
N PHE A 131 -4.40 -3.12 1.72
CA PHE A 131 -5.64 -2.77 2.44
C PHE A 131 -6.36 -4.00 3.01
N TYR A 132 -6.57 -4.02 4.34
CA TYR A 132 -7.22 -5.12 5.07
C TYR A 132 -8.29 -4.64 6.04
N ILE A 133 -9.36 -5.43 6.17
CA ILE A 133 -10.37 -5.35 7.22
C ILE A 133 -10.33 -6.66 8.01
N LEU A 134 -10.10 -6.56 9.33
CA LEU A 134 -9.79 -7.70 10.19
C LEU A 134 -10.86 -7.88 11.26
N SER A 135 -11.21 -9.13 11.55
CA SER A 135 -12.15 -9.52 12.62
C SER A 135 -11.75 -8.99 14.00
N SER A 136 -10.45 -8.81 14.22
CA SER A 136 -9.87 -8.32 15.47
C SER A 136 -10.38 -6.96 15.89
N GLY A 137 -10.68 -6.06 14.95
CA GLY A 137 -10.67 -4.66 15.37
C GLY A 137 -10.32 -3.66 14.32
N LEU A 138 -9.61 -4.11 13.30
CA LEU A 138 -8.58 -3.29 12.71
C LEU A 138 -8.79 -3.18 11.21
N VAL A 139 -8.58 -1.96 10.72
CA VAL A 139 -8.36 -1.70 9.31
C VAL A 139 -6.90 -1.32 9.17
N THR A 140 -6.18 -2.01 8.29
CA THR A 140 -4.74 -1.79 8.10
C THR A 140 -4.40 -1.57 6.65
N LEU A 141 -3.58 -0.56 6.41
CA LEU A 141 -3.17 -0.13 5.10
C LEU A 141 -1.77 0.50 5.17
N GLU A 142 -1.10 0.57 4.04
CA GLU A 142 0.20 1.21 3.93
C GLU A 142 0.32 2.06 2.67
N THR A 143 1.34 2.92 2.64
CA THR A 143 1.87 3.47 1.38
C THR A 143 3.38 3.38 1.44
N THR A 144 4.00 2.83 0.38
CA THR A 144 5.43 2.53 0.39
C THR A 144 6.27 3.80 0.43
N ILE A 145 7.24 3.91 1.35
CA ILE A 145 8.14 5.08 1.44
C ILE A 145 9.51 4.82 0.80
N GLY A 146 9.88 3.54 0.65
CA GLY A 146 11.17 3.10 0.11
C GLY A 146 12.38 3.59 0.91
N ASN A 147 13.58 3.35 0.36
CA ASN A 147 14.84 3.87 0.88
C ASN A 147 15.74 4.39 -0.24
N ASN A 148 16.20 5.63 -0.14
CA ASN A 148 17.10 6.27 -1.10
C ASN A 148 18.54 6.40 -0.55
N ASN A 149 18.81 5.87 0.64
CA ASN A 149 20.13 5.89 1.26
C ASN A 149 20.81 4.52 1.12
N PRO A 150 21.76 4.35 0.18
CA PRO A 150 22.40 3.05 -0.06
C PRO A 150 23.19 2.52 1.16
N ALA A 151 23.65 3.41 2.06
CA ALA A 151 24.35 3.00 3.27
C ALA A 151 23.45 2.21 4.26
N ARG A 152 22.14 2.19 4.03
CA ARG A 152 21.17 1.40 4.80
C ARG A 152 21.07 -0.05 4.32
N TRP A 153 21.48 -0.38 3.09
CA TRP A 153 21.37 -1.74 2.56
C TRP A 153 22.20 -2.77 3.32
N LYS A 154 23.23 -2.34 4.07
CA LYS A 154 23.98 -3.19 5.00
C LYS A 154 23.14 -3.83 6.10
N TYR A 155 21.90 -3.37 6.31
CA TYR A 155 20.95 -3.94 7.28
C TYR A 155 20.06 -5.03 6.66
N LEU A 156 20.14 -5.23 5.35
CA LEU A 156 19.44 -6.29 4.65
C LEU A 156 20.33 -7.53 4.66
N GLU A 157 20.04 -8.45 5.58
CA GLU A 157 20.77 -9.71 5.74
C GLU A 157 19.81 -10.90 5.56
N PRO A 158 20.22 -12.00 4.89
CA PRO A 158 19.35 -13.17 4.69
C PRO A 158 19.05 -13.93 5.98
N ARG A 159 19.85 -13.74 7.03
CA ARG A 159 19.65 -14.31 8.36
C ARG A 159 19.18 -13.22 9.31
N GLY A 160 18.22 -13.55 10.17
CA GLY A 160 17.64 -12.57 11.12
C GLY A 160 16.61 -11.61 10.49
N SER A 161 16.35 -11.72 9.18
CA SER A 161 15.33 -10.95 8.47
C SER A 161 14.17 -11.84 8.03
N VAL A 162 12.95 -11.30 8.11
CA VAL A 162 11.74 -11.90 7.55
C VAL A 162 11.14 -10.93 6.55
N LEU A 163 10.96 -11.36 5.31
CA LEU A 163 10.39 -10.54 4.23
C LEU A 163 9.06 -9.90 4.62
N GLU A 164 8.77 -8.76 4.02
CA GLU A 164 7.62 -7.91 4.35
C GLU A 164 6.32 -8.68 4.30
N TRP A 165 6.03 -9.36 3.19
CA TRP A 165 4.76 -10.07 3.00
C TRP A 165 4.46 -11.10 4.10
N LEU A 166 5.49 -11.73 4.67
CA LEU A 166 5.37 -12.67 5.80
C LEU A 166 5.08 -11.96 7.12
N ARG A 167 5.72 -10.80 7.35
CA ARG A 167 5.44 -9.96 8.53
C ARG A 167 4.03 -9.38 8.43
N ASN A 168 3.64 -8.96 7.23
CA ASN A 168 2.34 -8.43 6.89
C ASN A 168 1.24 -9.48 7.10
N MET A 169 1.43 -10.76 6.79
CA MET A 169 0.43 -11.78 7.18
C MET A 169 0.46 -12.13 8.67
N GLY A 170 1.63 -12.12 9.31
CA GLY A 170 1.80 -12.57 10.69
C GLY A 170 1.23 -11.60 11.75
N ARG A 171 1.39 -10.30 11.55
CA ARG A 171 1.01 -9.24 12.52
C ARG A 171 -0.51 -8.99 12.63
N PRO A 172 -1.29 -8.89 11.53
CA PRO A 172 -2.75 -8.78 11.55
C PRO A 172 -3.43 -9.90 12.32
N CYS A 173 -2.88 -11.11 12.21
CA CYS A 173 -3.42 -12.29 12.85
C CYS A 173 -3.32 -12.20 14.38
N GLN A 174 -2.21 -11.71 14.92
CA GLN A 174 -1.87 -11.88 16.34
C GLN A 174 -2.28 -10.74 17.25
N SER A 175 -2.53 -9.54 16.72
CA SER A 175 -2.64 -8.36 17.56
C SER A 175 -4.10 -8.00 17.90
N PRO A 176 -4.48 -7.99 19.19
CA PRO A 176 -5.79 -7.47 19.62
C PRO A 176 -5.81 -5.93 19.76
N SER A 177 -4.67 -5.25 19.60
CA SER A 177 -4.52 -3.80 19.76
C SER A 177 -3.53 -3.21 18.75
N THR A 178 -3.52 -1.90 18.55
CA THR A 178 -2.58 -1.21 17.65
C THR A 178 -1.11 -1.36 18.10
N LEU A 179 -0.86 -1.52 19.40
CA LEU A 179 0.47 -1.58 20.00
C LEU A 179 1.22 -2.90 19.74
N GLY A 180 0.50 -4.03 19.63
CA GLY A 180 1.13 -5.32 19.34
C GLY A 180 1.57 -5.49 17.87
N TRP A 181 1.37 -4.50 17.01
CA TRP A 181 1.83 -4.49 15.61
C TRP A 181 3.32 -4.18 15.46
N CYS A 182 3.96 -3.61 16.48
CA CYS A 182 5.34 -3.13 16.43
C CYS A 182 6.36 -4.22 16.83
N GLY A 183 6.46 -5.28 16.03
CA GLY A 183 7.44 -6.37 16.17
C GLY A 183 8.63 -6.29 15.19
N THR A 184 9.51 -7.29 15.21
CA THR A 184 10.85 -7.39 14.58
C THR A 184 11.02 -6.78 13.16
N PRO A 185 12.03 -5.93 12.91
CA PRO A 185 12.30 -5.33 11.60
C PRO A 185 12.83 -6.35 10.58
N ALA A 186 12.52 -6.12 9.31
CA ALA A 186 13.37 -6.52 8.19
C ALA A 186 13.45 -5.34 7.22
N GLY A 187 14.64 -4.99 6.75
CA GLY A 187 14.88 -3.82 5.91
C GLY A 187 14.39 -3.92 4.47
N THR A 188 13.36 -4.71 4.19
CA THR A 188 12.75 -4.90 2.85
C THR A 188 11.32 -4.39 2.84
N ALA A 189 10.94 -3.69 1.76
CA ALA A 189 9.68 -2.99 1.55
C ALA A 189 9.31 -2.17 2.78
N LEU A 190 9.88 -0.98 2.92
CA LEU A 190 9.61 -0.06 4.03
C LEU A 190 8.23 0.61 3.85
N PRO A 191 7.19 0.18 4.60
CA PRO A 191 5.84 0.70 4.44
C PRO A 191 5.58 1.71 5.56
N SER A 192 4.81 2.77 5.29
CA SER A 192 4.18 3.52 6.37
C SER A 192 2.86 2.84 6.72
N TRP A 193 2.92 1.95 7.72
CA TRP A 193 1.76 1.20 8.21
C TRP A 193 0.87 2.09 9.08
N HIS A 194 -0.43 2.05 8.81
CA HIS A 194 -1.44 2.71 9.61
C HIS A 194 -2.43 1.67 10.15
N VAL A 195 -2.62 1.66 11.47
CA VAL A 195 -3.45 0.67 12.19
C VAL A 195 -4.43 1.42 13.06
N PHE A 196 -5.73 1.22 12.87
CA PHE A 196 -6.77 1.95 13.60
C PHE A 196 -7.70 1.02 14.38
N PRO A 197 -7.98 1.31 15.66
CA PRO A 197 -8.95 0.56 16.45
C PRO A 197 -10.39 0.97 16.15
N ARG A 198 -11.31 0.00 16.17
CA ARG A 198 -12.77 0.18 15.95
C ARG A 198 -13.54 0.90 17.07
N HIS A 199 -12.99 1.06 18.29
CA HIS A 199 -13.72 1.60 19.45
C HIS A 199 -13.21 2.99 19.89
N ARG A 200 -14.14 3.89 20.24
CA ARG A 200 -13.95 5.30 20.63
C ARG A 200 -13.16 5.56 21.93
N SER A 201 -12.59 4.55 22.55
CA SER A 201 -11.90 4.68 23.84
C SER A 201 -10.69 3.77 23.91
N VAL A 202 -9.49 4.36 23.78
CA VAL A 202 -8.23 3.73 24.18
C VAL A 202 -7.67 4.57 25.32
N PRO A 203 -7.54 4.03 26.55
CA PRO A 203 -6.88 4.74 27.63
C PRO A 203 -5.36 4.86 27.34
N PRO A 204 -4.72 5.99 27.69
CA PRO A 204 -3.29 6.15 27.51
C PRO A 204 -2.55 5.32 28.57
N SER A 205 -1.92 4.22 28.17
CA SER A 205 -1.05 3.48 29.09
C SER A 205 0.28 3.12 28.41
N ALA A 206 1.34 3.65 29.02
CA ALA A 206 2.77 3.49 28.81
C ALA A 206 3.25 2.32 27.93
N LEU A 207 4.13 2.65 26.99
CA LEU A 207 5.00 1.72 26.25
C LEU A 207 5.88 0.93 27.25
N PRO A 208 5.87 -0.42 27.21
CA PRO A 208 6.86 -1.19 27.96
C PRO A 208 8.24 -1.05 27.32
N ASP A 209 9.20 -0.54 28.11
CA ASP A 209 10.64 -0.59 27.84
C ASP A 209 11.11 -2.05 27.76
N ALA A 210 11.20 -2.62 26.55
CA ALA A 210 12.17 -3.66 26.19
C ALA A 210 11.97 -4.11 24.72
N LEU A 211 12.58 -3.41 23.76
CA LEU A 211 12.78 -3.93 22.41
C LEU A 211 14.28 -3.89 22.04
N PRO A 212 14.86 -4.99 21.51
CA PRO A 212 16.26 -5.02 21.11
C PRO A 212 16.58 -3.91 20.10
N ARG A 213 17.48 -3.00 20.48
CA ARG A 213 18.02 -1.93 19.64
C ARG A 213 18.83 -2.52 18.48
N HIS A 214 18.27 -2.33 17.27
CA HIS A 214 18.90 -2.38 15.92
C HIS A 214 19.02 -3.77 15.29
N ARG A 215 18.56 -4.00 14.03
CA ARG A 215 18.87 -3.21 12.81
C ARG A 215 17.66 -2.98 11.87
N GLY A 216 17.65 -1.80 11.23
CA GLY A 216 16.71 -1.40 10.17
C GLY A 216 15.62 -0.38 10.53
N LEU A 217 15.89 0.54 11.48
CA LEU A 217 15.08 1.68 11.96
C LEU A 217 13.56 1.61 11.71
N VAL A 218 12.79 1.27 12.75
CA VAL A 218 11.32 1.30 12.76
C VAL A 218 10.86 2.31 13.80
N MET A 219 9.84 3.10 13.47
CA MET A 219 9.20 4.04 14.39
C MET A 219 7.70 3.79 14.43
N ALA A 220 7.13 3.99 15.61
CA ALA A 220 5.70 3.87 15.86
C ALA A 220 5.28 4.94 16.87
N ALA A 221 4.12 5.54 16.64
CA ALA A 221 3.51 6.47 17.56
C ALA A 221 1.99 6.43 17.38
N ASP A 222 1.25 6.70 18.45
CA ASP A 222 -0.18 6.94 18.38
C ASP A 222 -0.41 8.35 17.81
N GLN A 223 -1.21 8.47 16.75
CA GLN A 223 -1.53 9.73 16.07
C GLN A 223 -3.02 10.09 16.21
N THR A 224 -3.71 9.51 17.20
CA THR A 224 -5.12 9.75 17.46
C THR A 224 -5.39 11.23 17.73
N GLU A 225 -4.61 11.87 18.60
CA GLU A 225 -4.78 13.30 18.91
C GLU A 225 -4.66 14.16 17.64
N LEU A 226 -3.68 13.87 16.78
CA LEU A 226 -3.49 14.58 15.51
C LEU A 226 -4.70 14.41 14.59
N LEU A 227 -5.21 13.18 14.48
CA LEU A 227 -6.40 12.86 13.68
C LEU A 227 -7.63 13.64 14.16
N TYR A 228 -7.85 13.74 15.48
CA TYR A 228 -8.96 14.52 16.04
C TYR A 228 -8.77 16.03 15.82
N GLN A 229 -7.55 16.55 16.00
CA GLN A 229 -7.26 17.97 15.83
C GLN A 229 -7.41 18.45 14.38
N GLN A 230 -6.94 17.65 13.41
CA GLN A 230 -6.96 18.02 11.99
C GLN A 230 -8.19 17.49 11.24
N GLY A 231 -8.83 16.46 11.78
CA GLY A 231 -9.97 15.77 11.18
C GLY A 231 -9.59 14.82 10.03
N TYR A 232 -8.31 14.58 9.76
CA TYR A 232 -7.84 13.62 8.76
C TYR A 232 -6.38 13.19 8.99
N TRP A 233 -6.00 12.09 8.34
CA TRP A 233 -4.62 11.65 8.17
C TRP A 233 -4.41 11.21 6.72
N ALA A 234 -3.39 11.75 6.04
CA ALA A 234 -3.09 11.44 4.65
C ALA A 234 -1.70 10.79 4.51
N SER A 235 -1.57 9.84 3.58
CA SER A 235 -0.32 9.15 3.27
C SER A 235 -0.07 9.12 1.76
N TYR A 236 1.18 9.36 1.35
CA TYR A 236 1.53 9.65 -0.04
C TYR A 236 3.02 9.38 -0.35
N ASN A 237 3.51 8.21 0.08
CA ASN A 237 4.87 7.71 -0.22
C ASN A 237 6.06 8.54 0.31
N LEU A 238 5.83 9.47 1.24
CA LEU A 238 6.90 10.14 1.98
C LEU A 238 6.76 9.85 3.47
N PRO A 239 7.87 9.60 4.19
CA PRO A 239 7.84 9.28 5.61
C PRO A 239 7.44 10.49 6.45
N TYR A 240 6.48 10.30 7.36
CA TYR A 240 6.03 11.31 8.31
C TYR A 240 7.09 11.62 9.39
N PHE A 241 7.65 10.58 10.01
CA PHE A 241 8.66 10.76 11.06
C PHE A 241 9.93 11.37 10.48
N LYS A 242 10.37 12.49 11.04
CA LYS A 242 11.53 13.26 10.60
C LYS A 242 12.82 12.42 10.61
N GLU A 243 12.96 11.53 11.59
CA GLU A 243 14.10 10.63 11.72
C GLU A 243 14.14 9.62 10.55
N ILE A 244 12.99 9.06 10.16
CA ILE A 244 12.88 8.16 8.99
C ILE A 244 13.14 8.94 7.70
N PHE A 245 12.55 10.14 7.57
CA PHE A 245 12.78 11.05 6.44
C PHE A 245 14.27 11.33 6.23
N ASN A 246 14.97 11.72 7.29
CA ASN A 246 16.40 11.99 7.24
C ASN A 246 17.22 10.71 6.99
N ALA A 247 16.89 9.61 7.66
CA ALA A 247 17.62 8.36 7.58
C ALA A 247 17.55 7.69 6.20
N SER A 248 16.45 7.86 5.48
CA SER A 248 16.14 7.25 4.18
C SER A 248 16.72 8.01 2.98
N GLY A 249 17.43 9.13 3.20
CA GLY A 249 18.09 9.88 2.13
C GLY A 249 17.20 10.85 1.37
N VAL A 250 15.98 11.11 1.85
CA VAL A 250 15.05 12.08 1.21
C VAL A 250 15.59 13.53 1.22
N PRO A 251 16.33 14.03 2.24
CA PRO A 251 16.88 15.39 2.22
C PRO A 251 17.75 15.71 0.99
N GLU A 252 18.52 14.74 0.48
CA GLU A 252 19.31 14.92 -0.74
C GLU A 252 18.42 15.05 -1.99
N LEU A 253 17.28 14.35 -2.00
CA LEU A 253 16.28 14.50 -3.06
C LEU A 253 15.56 15.84 -2.99
N VAL A 254 15.28 16.35 -1.78
CA VAL A 254 14.74 17.71 -1.60
C VAL A 254 15.74 18.75 -2.11
N LYS A 255 17.03 18.62 -1.77
CA LYS A 255 18.07 19.53 -2.27
C LYS A 255 18.17 19.51 -3.80
N LYS A 256 17.98 18.34 -4.42
CA LYS A 256 18.14 18.16 -5.87
C LYS A 256 16.89 18.52 -6.69
N TYR A 257 15.71 18.17 -6.21
CA TYR A 257 14.45 18.24 -6.97
C TYR A 257 13.37 19.09 -6.28
N GLY A 258 13.65 19.64 -5.11
CA GLY A 258 12.76 20.56 -4.40
C GLY A 258 11.53 19.90 -3.79
N ASP A 259 10.44 20.66 -3.77
CA ASP A 259 9.24 20.37 -2.97
C ASP A 259 8.48 19.10 -3.35
N TRP A 260 8.79 18.50 -4.50
CA TRP A 260 8.25 17.19 -4.85
C TRP A 260 8.61 16.12 -3.81
N PHE A 261 9.77 16.22 -3.16
CA PHE A 261 10.22 15.31 -2.10
C PHE A 261 10.03 15.86 -0.68
N THR A 262 9.45 17.05 -0.54
CA THR A 262 9.15 17.63 0.77
C THR A 262 7.82 17.05 1.30
N TYR A 263 7.81 16.54 2.53
CA TYR A 263 6.66 15.82 3.09
C TYR A 263 5.35 16.63 3.04
N ASP A 264 5.40 17.92 3.34
CA ASP A 264 4.21 18.77 3.47
C ASP A 264 3.95 19.68 2.24
N LYS A 265 4.85 19.66 1.25
CA LYS A 265 4.79 20.51 0.05
C LYS A 265 4.76 19.74 -1.27
N ASN A 266 4.86 18.41 -1.26
CA ASN A 266 4.65 17.64 -2.48
C ASN A 266 3.20 17.80 -2.99
N PRO A 267 2.95 17.57 -4.30
CA PRO A 267 1.64 17.76 -4.90
C PRO A 267 0.49 17.08 -4.15
N ARG A 268 0.65 15.80 -3.74
CA ARG A 268 -0.41 15.05 -3.06
C ARG A 268 -0.71 15.59 -1.67
N ALA A 269 0.32 15.94 -0.89
CA ALA A 269 0.13 16.59 0.40
C ALA A 269 -0.67 17.89 0.28
N GLN A 270 -0.35 18.70 -0.73
CA GLN A 270 -1.07 19.96 -0.99
C GLN A 270 -2.51 19.72 -1.44
N ILE A 271 -2.76 18.73 -2.32
CA ILE A 271 -4.11 18.38 -2.78
C ILE A 271 -4.95 17.87 -1.62
N PHE A 272 -4.41 16.97 -0.78
CA PHE A 272 -5.11 16.49 0.42
C PHE A 272 -5.41 17.65 1.38
N ARG A 273 -4.42 18.50 1.68
CA ARG A 273 -4.61 19.67 2.56
C ARG A 273 -5.74 20.59 2.06
N ARG A 274 -5.80 20.83 0.75
CA ARG A 274 -6.82 21.69 0.11
C ARG A 274 -8.21 21.03 0.11
N ASN A 275 -8.30 19.73 -0.20
CA ASN A 275 -9.55 19.09 -0.59
C ASN A 275 -10.15 18.14 0.45
N GLN A 276 -9.44 17.76 1.52
CA GLN A 276 -9.95 16.79 2.50
C GLN A 276 -11.27 17.20 3.17
N THR A 277 -11.52 18.50 3.31
CA THR A 277 -12.78 19.04 3.89
C THR A 277 -13.99 18.88 2.98
N LEU A 278 -13.78 18.59 1.70
CA LEU A 278 -14.83 18.25 0.75
C LEU A 278 -15.37 16.82 0.97
N VAL A 279 -14.61 15.97 1.68
CA VAL A 279 -15.04 14.63 2.05
C VAL A 279 -16.00 14.71 3.23
N ARG A 280 -17.29 14.49 2.95
CA ARG A 280 -18.39 14.56 3.92
C ARG A 280 -19.17 13.25 4.03
N ASP A 281 -18.90 12.31 3.13
CA ASP A 281 -19.59 11.03 3.01
C ASP A 281 -18.73 10.06 2.17
N LEU A 282 -19.28 8.88 1.90
CA LEU A 282 -18.62 7.82 1.15
C LEU A 282 -18.34 8.24 -0.31
N ASP A 283 -19.29 8.90 -0.98
CA ASP A 283 -19.17 9.26 -2.40
C ASP A 283 -18.13 10.35 -2.62
N SER A 284 -18.09 11.35 -1.74
CA SER A 284 -17.06 12.40 -1.75
C SER A 284 -15.67 11.86 -1.41
N MET A 285 -15.56 10.83 -0.55
CA MET A 285 -14.31 10.11 -0.32
C MET A 285 -13.84 9.39 -1.60
N ILE A 286 -14.74 8.65 -2.24
CA ILE A 286 -14.47 7.94 -3.50
C ILE A 286 -13.97 8.92 -4.56
N ARG A 287 -14.67 10.05 -4.73
CA ARG A 287 -14.31 11.09 -5.70
C ARG A 287 -12.93 11.68 -5.44
N LEU A 288 -12.59 11.99 -4.19
CA LEU A 288 -11.27 12.53 -3.86
C LEU A 288 -10.17 11.49 -4.11
N MET A 289 -10.37 10.25 -3.67
CA MET A 289 -9.37 9.19 -3.81
C MET A 289 -9.12 8.79 -5.26
N ARG A 290 -10.10 8.96 -6.16
CA ARG A 290 -9.95 8.75 -7.61
C ARG A 290 -9.59 10.02 -8.39
N SER A 291 -9.35 11.15 -7.71
CA SER A 291 -9.18 12.44 -8.40
C SER A 291 -7.87 12.53 -9.17
N ASN A 292 -7.97 12.98 -10.42
CA ASN A 292 -6.84 13.37 -11.26
C ASN A 292 -7.26 14.40 -12.31
N ASN A 293 -7.13 15.69 -11.98
CA ASN A 293 -7.44 16.79 -12.88
C ASN A 293 -6.16 17.53 -13.32
N TYR A 294 -5.10 16.77 -13.66
CA TYR A 294 -3.75 17.30 -13.84
C TYR A 294 -3.61 18.40 -14.91
N LEU A 295 -4.52 18.42 -15.89
CA LEU A 295 -4.52 19.42 -16.96
C LEU A 295 -4.91 20.81 -16.45
N ARG A 296 -5.73 20.88 -15.39
CA ARG A 296 -6.31 22.14 -14.88
C ARG A 296 -5.83 22.50 -13.47
N ASP A 297 -5.49 21.51 -12.65
CA ASP A 297 -5.08 21.74 -11.27
C ASP A 297 -3.68 22.38 -11.20
N PRO A 298 -3.53 23.60 -10.63
CA PRO A 298 -2.22 24.22 -10.49
C PRO A 298 -1.26 23.40 -9.62
N LEU A 299 -1.76 22.59 -8.68
CA LEU A 299 -0.94 21.72 -7.83
C LEU A 299 -0.36 20.52 -8.59
N SER A 300 -0.90 20.21 -9.78
CA SER A 300 -0.38 19.15 -10.63
C SER A 300 0.79 19.60 -11.52
N ARG A 301 1.15 20.89 -11.47
CA ARG A 301 2.26 21.43 -12.26
C ARG A 301 3.62 21.01 -11.66
N CYS A 302 4.52 20.58 -12.53
CA CYS A 302 5.89 20.19 -12.22
C CYS A 302 6.87 21.30 -12.63
N GLY A 303 7.72 21.73 -11.70
CA GLY A 303 8.87 22.58 -12.02
C GLY A 303 9.92 21.82 -12.82
N GLY A 304 10.40 22.39 -13.92
CA GLY A 304 11.37 21.74 -14.80
C GLY A 304 10.78 20.68 -15.74
N CYS A 305 9.45 20.54 -15.79
CA CYS A 305 8.77 19.73 -16.80
C CYS A 305 8.36 20.57 -18.03
N SER A 306 8.36 19.94 -19.20
CA SER A 306 7.75 20.48 -20.42
C SER A 306 6.97 19.36 -21.13
N PRO A 307 5.62 19.43 -21.20
CA PRO A 307 4.76 20.47 -20.61
C PRO A 307 4.77 20.46 -19.06
N PRO A 308 4.35 21.56 -18.41
CA PRO A 308 4.38 21.65 -16.95
C PRO A 308 3.30 20.79 -16.27
N GLN A 309 2.18 20.50 -16.91
CA GLN A 309 1.14 19.61 -16.38
C GLN A 309 1.67 18.17 -16.32
N ASN A 310 1.54 17.51 -15.17
CA ASN A 310 1.98 16.12 -15.02
C ASN A 310 0.94 15.26 -14.33
N ALA A 311 0.57 14.15 -14.97
CA ALA A 311 -0.47 13.23 -14.52
C ALA A 311 -0.05 12.33 -13.34
N GLU A 312 1.23 12.33 -12.95
CA GLU A 312 1.73 11.75 -11.69
C GLU A 312 1.30 12.60 -10.47
N ASN A 313 1.14 13.91 -10.65
CA ASN A 313 0.90 14.86 -9.56
C ASN A 313 -0.61 14.96 -9.23
N ALA A 314 -1.20 13.83 -8.83
CA ALA A 314 -2.62 13.70 -8.48
C ALA A 314 -2.80 12.71 -7.33
N ILE A 315 -4.02 12.55 -6.79
CA ILE A 315 -4.29 11.52 -5.77
C ILE A 315 -4.28 10.11 -6.38
N SER A 316 -4.84 9.96 -7.58
CA SER A 316 -4.81 8.73 -8.38
C SER A 316 -4.06 8.97 -9.68
N ALA A 317 -2.77 8.61 -9.75
CA ALA A 317 -1.92 8.96 -10.89
C ALA A 317 -2.36 8.33 -12.22
N ARG A 318 -2.03 9.00 -13.33
CA ARG A 318 -2.28 8.56 -14.71
C ARG A 318 -1.04 8.77 -15.58
N SER A 319 0.07 8.14 -15.22
CA SER A 319 1.36 8.36 -15.88
C SER A 319 1.32 8.01 -17.37
N ASP A 320 0.35 7.23 -17.84
CA ASP A 320 0.15 6.91 -19.26
C ASP A 320 -0.24 8.14 -20.10
N LEU A 321 -0.86 9.14 -19.46
CA LEU A 321 -1.31 10.38 -20.11
C LEU A 321 -0.22 11.45 -20.24
N ASN A 322 0.95 11.23 -19.63
CA ASN A 322 2.10 12.11 -19.83
C ASN A 322 2.66 11.92 -21.25
N PRO A 323 3.05 12.99 -21.97
CA PRO A 323 3.57 12.86 -23.33
C PRO A 323 4.95 12.15 -23.36
N PRO A 324 5.18 11.21 -24.29
CA PRO A 324 6.44 10.45 -24.35
C PRO A 324 7.66 11.32 -24.66
N ASN A 325 7.47 12.39 -25.43
CA ASN A 325 8.50 13.35 -25.83
C ASN A 325 8.65 14.53 -24.86
N GLY A 326 8.03 14.46 -23.67
CA GLY A 326 8.15 15.49 -22.66
C GLY A 326 9.54 15.54 -22.02
N THR A 327 9.89 16.69 -21.46
CA THR A 327 11.07 16.87 -20.61
C THR A 327 10.67 16.66 -19.17
N TYR A 328 11.37 15.77 -18.45
CA TYR A 328 11.07 15.41 -17.07
C TYR A 328 12.34 15.34 -16.23
N PRO A 329 12.36 15.97 -15.03
CA PRO A 329 13.57 16.04 -14.21
C PRO A 329 13.98 14.71 -13.60
N PHE A 330 13.04 13.77 -13.41
CA PHE A 330 13.31 12.42 -12.94
C PHE A 330 12.28 11.41 -13.46
N PRO A 331 12.60 10.10 -13.45
CA PRO A 331 11.85 9.06 -14.16
C PRO A 331 10.37 8.89 -13.77
N ALA A 332 9.96 9.13 -12.51
CA ALA A 332 8.57 8.94 -12.10
C ALA A 332 7.56 9.83 -12.84
N LEU A 333 8.02 11.02 -13.28
CA LEU A 333 7.20 12.00 -13.98
C LEU A 333 7.02 11.67 -15.47
N ARG A 334 7.69 10.65 -16.00
CA ARG A 334 7.63 10.29 -17.43
C ARG A 334 6.35 9.55 -17.78
N GLN A 335 6.13 9.33 -19.07
CA GLN A 335 5.11 8.40 -19.54
C GLN A 335 5.42 6.98 -19.05
N ARG A 336 4.46 6.36 -18.37
CA ARG A 336 4.58 4.98 -17.86
C ARG A 336 3.22 4.29 -17.89
N CYS A 337 3.23 2.98 -18.09
CA CYS A 337 2.04 2.13 -17.91
C CYS A 337 1.81 1.86 -16.42
N HIS A 338 1.62 2.94 -15.66
CA HIS A 338 1.63 2.99 -14.21
C HIS A 338 0.71 4.12 -13.73
N GLY A 339 0.13 3.96 -12.56
CA GLY A 339 -0.71 4.97 -11.93
C GLY A 339 -1.64 4.33 -10.91
N GLY A 340 -2.65 5.06 -10.45
CA GLY A 340 -3.74 4.49 -9.65
C GLY A 340 -4.44 3.37 -10.44
N THR A 341 -4.64 2.22 -9.81
CA THR A 341 -5.22 1.01 -10.43
C THR A 341 -6.46 0.50 -9.72
N ASP A 342 -6.81 1.10 -8.59
CA ASP A 342 -8.03 0.83 -7.85
C ASP A 342 -8.34 1.97 -6.87
N MET A 343 -9.46 1.84 -6.15
CA MET A 343 -9.68 2.52 -4.89
C MET A 343 -10.49 1.61 -3.98
N LYS A 344 -10.14 1.53 -2.70
CA LYS A 344 -10.90 0.82 -1.65
C LYS A 344 -11.26 1.80 -0.55
N VAL A 345 -12.48 1.72 -0.04
CA VAL A 345 -12.92 2.49 1.13
C VAL A 345 -13.81 1.64 2.04
N THR A 346 -13.57 1.74 3.34
CA THR A 346 -14.50 1.23 4.36
C THR A 346 -14.86 2.35 5.35
N SER A 347 -15.84 2.08 6.19
CA SER A 347 -16.30 3.00 7.23
C SER A 347 -16.55 2.26 8.54
N SER A 348 -16.79 3.01 9.62
CA SER A 348 -17.09 2.39 10.92
C SER A 348 -18.37 1.53 10.88
N GLY A 349 -19.32 1.88 10.00
CA GLY A 349 -20.53 1.09 9.77
C GLY A 349 -20.35 -0.13 8.86
N MET A 350 -19.38 -0.11 7.92
CA MET A 350 -19.15 -1.22 6.99
C MET A 350 -18.16 -2.26 7.52
N ALA A 351 -17.13 -1.84 8.25
CA ALA A 351 -16.06 -2.71 8.74
C ALA A 351 -16.56 -3.88 9.63
N PRO A 352 -17.59 -3.73 10.51
CA PRO A 352 -18.10 -4.83 11.33
C PRO A 352 -18.66 -6.00 10.52
N THR A 353 -19.23 -5.75 9.34
CA THR A 353 -19.72 -6.78 8.41
C THR A 353 -18.72 -7.10 7.30
N PHE A 354 -17.46 -6.70 7.48
CA PHE A 354 -16.38 -6.84 6.48
C PHE A 354 -16.70 -6.20 5.12
N GLY A 355 -17.58 -5.19 5.11
CA GLY A 355 -17.98 -4.48 3.91
C GLY A 355 -16.94 -3.45 3.49
N LEU A 356 -16.83 -3.24 2.17
CA LEU A 356 -16.09 -2.14 1.58
C LEU A 356 -16.74 -1.71 0.27
N VAL A 357 -16.41 -0.52 -0.20
CA VAL A 357 -16.58 -0.14 -1.61
C VAL A 357 -15.24 -0.24 -2.30
N ALA A 358 -15.22 -0.83 -3.49
CA ALA A 358 -14.03 -0.97 -4.32
C ALA A 358 -14.32 -0.49 -5.74
N ALA A 359 -13.39 0.24 -6.35
CA ALA A 359 -13.39 0.56 -7.78
C ALA A 359 -12.11 -0.03 -8.39
N SER A 360 -12.22 -0.70 -9.54
CA SER A 360 -11.08 -1.32 -10.21
C SER A 360 -10.72 -0.55 -11.48
N GLY A 361 -9.43 -0.39 -11.73
CA GLY A 361 -8.86 0.30 -12.88
C GLY A 361 -8.56 1.78 -12.64
N PRO A 362 -7.85 2.40 -13.59
CA PRO A 362 -7.40 3.78 -13.47
C PRO A 362 -8.54 4.77 -13.33
N ALA A 363 -8.25 5.91 -12.71
CA ALA A 363 -9.18 7.03 -12.63
C ALA A 363 -9.63 7.48 -14.02
N TRP A 364 -10.93 7.76 -14.17
CA TRP A 364 -11.55 8.24 -15.41
C TRP A 364 -12.59 9.34 -15.17
N ASP A 365 -12.63 9.90 -13.96
CA ASP A 365 -13.62 10.89 -13.55
C ASP A 365 -13.37 12.27 -14.20
N ASP A 366 -12.11 12.71 -14.21
CA ASP A 366 -11.67 14.01 -14.77
C ASP A 366 -10.78 13.86 -16.02
N VAL A 367 -10.47 12.63 -16.40
CA VAL A 367 -9.51 12.25 -17.46
C VAL A 367 -10.07 11.12 -18.33
N PRO A 368 -9.63 10.97 -19.59
CA PRO A 368 -10.14 9.92 -20.46
C PRO A 368 -9.95 8.52 -19.85
N PRO A 369 -10.93 7.61 -19.99
CA PRO A 369 -10.77 6.23 -19.55
C PRO A 369 -9.55 5.56 -20.19
N PHE A 370 -8.87 4.73 -19.41
CA PHE A 370 -7.76 3.94 -19.94
C PHE A 370 -8.29 2.82 -20.86
N ARG A 371 -7.63 2.65 -22.01
CA ARG A 371 -7.92 1.58 -22.96
C ARG A 371 -6.64 0.98 -23.51
N TRP A 372 -6.42 -0.33 -23.35
CA TRP A 372 -5.19 -1.00 -23.77
C TRP A 372 -4.89 -0.76 -25.25
N SER A 373 -5.84 -1.06 -26.13
CA SER A 373 -5.71 -1.02 -27.59
C SER A 373 -5.28 0.34 -28.17
N THR A 374 -5.65 1.45 -27.51
CA THR A 374 -5.35 2.81 -27.97
C THR A 374 -4.32 3.53 -27.11
N SER A 375 -3.79 2.87 -26.08
CA SER A 375 -2.82 3.46 -25.16
C SER A 375 -1.37 3.25 -25.66
N PRO A 376 -0.40 4.01 -25.10
CA PRO A 376 1.02 3.71 -25.23
C PRO A 376 1.43 2.33 -24.68
N CYS A 377 0.53 1.65 -23.97
CA CYS A 377 0.74 0.37 -23.31
C CYS A 377 0.22 -0.82 -24.12
N SER A 378 -0.25 -0.60 -25.35
CA SER A 378 -0.91 -1.61 -26.21
C SER A 378 -0.06 -2.84 -26.51
N THR A 379 1.27 -2.72 -26.48
CA THR A 379 2.21 -3.81 -26.76
C THR A 379 2.52 -4.69 -25.55
N LEU A 380 2.12 -4.28 -24.35
CA LEU A 380 2.36 -5.03 -23.13
C LEU A 380 1.39 -6.20 -23.00
N LEU A 381 1.83 -7.34 -22.47
CA LEU A 381 0.95 -8.48 -22.21
C LEU A 381 -0.04 -8.16 -21.07
N HIS A 382 -1.33 -8.40 -21.30
CA HIS A 382 -2.42 -8.10 -20.37
C HIS A 382 -3.56 -9.15 -20.46
N MET A 383 -3.20 -10.44 -20.39
CA MET A 383 -4.16 -11.54 -20.53
C MET A 383 -5.26 -11.47 -19.47
N GLY A 384 -6.51 -11.66 -19.90
CA GLY A 384 -7.68 -11.61 -19.02
C GLY A 384 -8.12 -10.20 -18.60
N HIS A 385 -7.40 -9.15 -19.02
CA HIS A 385 -7.84 -7.77 -18.79
C HIS A 385 -8.95 -7.37 -19.79
N PRO A 386 -9.94 -6.58 -19.35
CA PRO A 386 -10.79 -5.83 -20.27
C PRO A 386 -9.95 -4.80 -21.04
N ASP A 387 -10.29 -4.54 -22.31
CA ASP A 387 -9.62 -3.53 -23.12
C ASP A 387 -9.87 -2.12 -22.55
N LEU A 388 -11.13 -1.77 -22.29
CA LEU A 388 -11.56 -0.48 -21.74
C LEU A 388 -11.87 -0.57 -20.24
N TRP A 389 -11.31 0.34 -19.45
CA TRP A 389 -11.47 0.40 -18.00
C TRP A 389 -12.40 1.54 -17.59
N THR A 390 -13.69 1.23 -17.46
CA THR A 390 -14.77 2.17 -17.06
C THR A 390 -15.64 1.59 -15.94
N PHE A 391 -15.04 0.81 -15.04
CA PHE A 391 -15.79 0.15 -13.97
C PHE A 391 -16.22 1.17 -12.91
N PRO A 392 -17.51 1.21 -12.54
CA PRO A 392 -17.97 2.02 -11.42
C PRO A 392 -17.53 1.39 -10.08
N PRO A 393 -17.53 2.16 -8.98
CA PRO A 393 -17.38 1.60 -7.64
C PRO A 393 -18.49 0.58 -7.35
N VAL A 394 -18.11 -0.55 -6.74
CA VAL A 394 -19.04 -1.61 -6.31
C VAL A 394 -18.96 -1.80 -4.80
N LYS A 395 -20.10 -2.04 -4.17
CA LYS A 395 -20.15 -2.39 -2.74
C LYS A 395 -19.96 -3.90 -2.59
N VAL A 396 -18.87 -4.29 -1.95
CA VAL A 396 -18.57 -5.68 -1.62
C VAL A 396 -19.28 -6.02 -0.31
N ARG A 397 -20.15 -7.02 -0.37
CA ARG A 397 -20.86 -7.59 0.79
C ARG A 397 -20.58 -9.08 0.83
N TRP A 398 -20.70 -9.64 2.02
CA TRP A 398 -20.53 -11.06 2.28
C TRP A 398 -21.81 -11.51 2.97
N ASP A 399 -22.81 -11.81 2.15
CA ASP A 399 -24.08 -12.42 2.55
C ASP A 399 -23.89 -13.85 3.09
#